data_AF-A0A7I7MJM9-F1
#
_entry.id   AF-A0A7I7MJM9-F1
#
_cell.length_a   1.000
_cell.length_b   1.000
_cell.length_c   1.000
_cell.angle_alpha   90.00
_cell.angle_beta   90.00
_cell.angle_gamma   90.00
#
_symmetry.space_group_name_H-M   'P 1'
#
loop_
_entity.id
_entity.type
_entity.pdbx_description
1 polymer ?
#
loop_
_entity_poly.entity_id
_entity_poly.type
_entity_poly.pdbx_seq_one_letter_code
_entity_poly.pdbx_strand_id
1 'polypeptide(L)'
;MKSVPLRVVTRVESDQASPRGLSESDLDAIAWGFLGSEFTGLAYANWPIERRVGAYLTHHGLAHLRNNGDAHAAVLHRVLANVGKALRNGTLPSATWASARRHSQTERIAVPG
;
A
#
# COMPACT_ATOMS: atom_id res chain seq x y z
N MET A 1 37.62 6.49 29.13
CA MET A 1 37.20 5.87 27.85
C MET A 1 36.85 4.42 28.11
N LYS A 2 35.56 4.05 28.06
CA LYS A 2 35.13 2.64 28.13
C LYS A 2 33.73 2.51 27.51
N SER A 3 33.77 1.95 26.31
CA SER A 3 32.80 1.24 25.48
C SER A 3 31.29 1.34 25.75
N VAL A 4 30.63 1.87 24.72
CA VAL A 4 29.24 1.61 24.33
C VAL A 4 29.10 0.14 23.92
N PRO A 5 28.09 -0.62 24.40
CA PRO A 5 27.63 -1.79 23.69
C PRO A 5 26.51 -1.39 22.73
N LEU A 6 26.82 -1.47 21.43
CA LEU A 6 25.84 -1.43 20.34
C LEU A 6 24.84 -2.56 20.59
N ARG A 7 23.58 -2.22 20.88
CA ARG A 7 22.50 -3.20 20.83
C ARG A 7 22.34 -3.60 19.37
N VAL A 8 22.93 -4.76 19.05
CA VAL A 8 22.60 -5.55 17.88
C VAL A 8 21.11 -5.86 17.97
N VAL A 9 20.30 -5.09 17.24
CA VAL A 9 18.94 -5.51 16.92
C VAL A 9 19.07 -6.56 15.82
N THR A 10 19.38 -7.79 16.21
CA THR A 10 19.10 -8.97 15.39
C THR A 10 17.59 -8.95 15.14
N ARG A 11 17.19 -8.40 14.00
CA ARG A 11 15.87 -8.58 13.41
C ARG A 11 15.69 -10.09 13.30
N VAL A 12 14.81 -10.62 14.14
CA VAL A 12 14.42 -12.04 14.10
C VAL A 12 13.91 -12.28 12.68
N GLU A 13 14.69 -13.06 11.94
CA GLU A 13 14.37 -13.58 10.63
C GLU A 13 13.23 -14.57 10.81
N SER A 14 12.00 -14.07 10.79
CA SER A 14 10.81 -14.91 10.76
C SER A 14 10.63 -15.44 9.35
N ASP A 15 11.26 -16.60 9.16
CA ASP A 15 10.98 -17.65 8.18
C ASP A 15 9.51 -17.66 7.76
N GLN A 16 9.22 -17.09 6.58
CA GLN A 16 8.11 -17.41 5.67
C GLN A 16 8.49 -16.80 4.31
N ALA A 17 9.41 -17.45 3.59
CA ALA A 17 9.77 -17.07 2.24
C ALA A 17 8.62 -17.42 1.27
N SER A 18 7.65 -16.51 1.17
CA SER A 18 6.64 -16.48 0.11
C SER A 18 7.31 -16.00 -1.20
N PRO A 19 6.76 -16.25 -2.40
CA PRO A 19 7.48 -16.55 -3.66
C PRO A 19 8.29 -15.39 -4.32
N ARG A 20 8.71 -14.38 -3.55
CA ARG A 20 9.10 -13.04 -4.00
C ARG A 20 10.26 -12.41 -3.22
N GLY A 21 10.92 -13.15 -2.33
CA GLY A 21 12.05 -12.62 -1.53
C GLY A 21 11.68 -11.53 -0.51
N LEU A 22 10.39 -11.31 -0.26
CA LEU A 22 9.88 -10.39 0.76
C LEU A 22 9.06 -11.14 1.79
N SER A 23 9.27 -10.86 3.07
CA SER A 23 8.42 -11.35 4.15
C SER A 23 7.04 -10.71 4.06
N GLU A 24 6.03 -11.38 4.62
CA GLU A 24 4.70 -10.79 4.82
C GLU A 24 4.78 -9.45 5.57
N SER A 25 5.72 -9.33 6.50
CA SER A 25 5.95 -8.09 7.26
C SER A 25 6.50 -6.95 6.39
N ASP A 26 7.34 -7.28 5.40
CA ASP A 26 7.87 -6.28 4.47
C ASP A 26 6.78 -5.81 3.50
N LEU A 27 5.93 -6.74 3.04
CA LEU A 27 4.76 -6.41 2.22
C LEU A 27 3.76 -5.55 2.99
N ASP A 28 3.52 -5.84 4.26
CA ASP A 28 2.68 -5.01 5.13
C ASP A 28 3.30 -3.62 5.30
N ALA A 29 4.61 -3.50 5.56
CA ALA A 29 5.28 -2.21 5.69
C ALA A 29 5.17 -1.37 4.40
N ILE A 30 5.34 -1.98 3.23
CA ILE A 30 5.16 -1.32 1.93
C ILE A 30 3.71 -0.87 1.75
N ALA A 31 2.75 -1.72 2.11
CA ALA A 31 1.33 -1.42 2.02
C ALA A 31 0.93 -0.24 2.92
N TRP A 32 1.40 -0.22 4.17
CA TRP A 32 1.18 0.90 5.09
C TRP A 32 1.84 2.19 4.60
N GLY A 33 3.05 2.10 4.03
CA GLY A 33 3.71 3.25 3.40
C GLY A 33 2.90 3.81 2.23
N PHE A 34 2.37 2.95 1.36
CA PHE A 34 1.46 3.37 0.30
C PHE A 34 0.20 4.06 0.86
N LEU A 35 -0.43 3.47 1.88
CA LEU A 35 -1.67 3.99 2.47
C LEU A 35 -1.54 5.37 3.11
N GLY A 36 -0.34 5.71 3.60
CA GLY A 36 -0.01 7.05 4.12
C GLY A 36 0.55 8.02 3.07
N SER A 37 0.70 7.60 1.82
CA SER A 37 1.32 8.42 0.77
C SER A 37 0.32 9.30 0.02
N GLU A 38 0.85 10.30 -0.69
CA GLU A 38 0.09 11.17 -1.60
C GLU A 38 -0.65 10.40 -2.71
N PHE A 39 -0.19 9.20 -3.08
CA PHE A 39 -0.82 8.37 -4.11
C PHE A 39 -2.23 7.90 -3.72
N THR A 40 -2.59 8.02 -2.45
CA THR A 40 -3.96 7.78 -1.95
C THR A 40 -4.87 8.99 -2.07
N GLY A 41 -4.32 10.17 -2.35
CA GLY A 41 -5.05 11.42 -2.45
C GLY A 41 -5.99 11.49 -3.66
N LEU A 42 -6.80 12.56 -3.68
CA LEU A 42 -7.76 12.84 -4.74
C LEU A 42 -7.10 13.14 -6.09
N ALA A 43 -5.86 13.65 -6.09
CA ALA A 43 -5.10 13.93 -7.32
C ALA A 43 -4.96 12.68 -8.21
N TYR A 44 -4.94 11.50 -7.61
CA TYR A 44 -4.85 10.22 -8.30
C TYR A 44 -6.20 9.50 -8.37
N ALA A 45 -7.31 10.10 -7.91
CA ALA A 45 -8.62 9.46 -7.76
C ALA A 45 -9.15 8.78 -9.03
N ASN A 46 -8.76 9.28 -10.21
CA ASN A 46 -9.14 8.74 -11.51
C ASN A 46 -8.33 7.49 -11.94
N TRP A 47 -7.24 7.14 -11.23
CA TRP A 47 -6.43 5.96 -11.54
C TRP A 47 -6.94 4.73 -10.80
N PRO A 48 -6.90 3.54 -11.42
CA PRO A 48 -7.15 2.29 -10.71
C PRO A 48 -6.07 2.06 -9.64
N ILE A 49 -6.40 1.33 -8.57
CA ILE A 49 -5.50 1.15 -7.41
C ILE A 49 -4.19 0.49 -7.82
N GLU A 50 -4.25 -0.46 -8.76
CA GLU A 50 -3.12 -1.18 -9.34
C GLU A 50 -2.08 -0.21 -9.91
N ARG A 51 -2.57 0.80 -10.66
CA ARG A 51 -1.73 1.82 -11.29
C ARG A 51 -1.11 2.75 -10.25
N ARG A 52 -1.82 3.07 -9.16
CA ARG A 52 -1.29 3.91 -8.08
C ARG A 52 -0.22 3.20 -7.28
N VAL A 53 -0.44 1.93 -6.95
CA VAL A 53 0.56 1.08 -6.30
C VAL A 53 1.79 0.98 -7.21
N GLY A 54 1.61 0.79 -8.52
CA GLY A 54 2.72 0.79 -9.47
C GLY A 54 3.50 2.11 -9.52
N ALA A 55 2.80 3.26 -9.45
CA ALA A 55 3.41 4.58 -9.40
C ALA A 55 4.21 4.77 -8.10
N TYR A 56 3.63 4.43 -6.95
CA TYR A 56 4.30 4.45 -5.64
C TYR A 56 5.56 3.58 -5.65
N LEU A 57 5.46 2.32 -6.09
CA LEU A 57 6.61 1.43 -6.17
C LEU A 57 7.72 2.00 -7.07
N THR A 58 7.36 2.65 -8.17
CA THR A 58 8.34 3.30 -9.06
C THR A 58 9.01 4.50 -8.38
N HIS A 59 8.22 5.36 -7.74
CA HIS A 59 8.71 6.56 -7.04
C HIS A 59 9.65 6.21 -5.87
N HIS A 60 9.42 5.09 -5.19
CA HIS A 60 10.22 4.64 -4.06
C HIS A 60 11.38 3.69 -4.42
N GLY A 61 11.73 3.57 -5.70
CA GLY A 61 12.86 2.72 -6.15
C GLY A 61 12.55 1.21 -6.13
N LEU A 62 11.30 0.83 -5.89
CA LEU A 62 10.81 -0.55 -5.84
C LEU A 62 10.28 -1.03 -7.20
N ALA A 63 10.84 -0.51 -8.31
CA ALA A 63 10.41 -0.85 -9.67
C ALA A 63 10.55 -2.36 -9.98
N HIS A 64 11.46 -3.06 -9.29
CA HIS A 64 11.59 -4.51 -9.38
C HIS A 64 10.33 -5.25 -8.89
N LEU A 65 9.65 -4.74 -7.85
CA LEU A 65 8.37 -5.29 -7.37
C LEU A 65 7.23 -5.00 -8.33
N ARG A 66 7.26 -3.84 -9.00
CA ARG A 66 6.29 -3.50 -10.05
C ARG A 66 6.44 -4.42 -11.27
N ASN A 67 7.68 -4.71 -11.67
CA ASN A 67 7.95 -5.53 -12.85
C ASN A 67 7.72 -7.03 -12.61
N ASN A 68 7.77 -7.47 -11.34
CA ASN A 68 7.36 -8.81 -10.96
C ASN A 68 5.84 -8.82 -10.69
N GLY A 69 5.07 -9.39 -11.62
CA GLY A 69 3.61 -9.42 -11.53
C GLY A 69 3.07 -10.09 -10.26
N ASP A 70 3.77 -11.12 -9.75
CA ASP A 70 3.40 -11.77 -8.49
C ASP A 70 3.67 -10.82 -7.31
N ALA A 71 4.80 -10.09 -7.31
CA ALA A 71 5.12 -9.15 -6.23
C ALA A 71 4.22 -7.93 -6.19
N HIS A 72 3.88 -7.40 -7.36
CA HIS A 72 2.88 -6.36 -7.48
C HIS A 72 1.53 -6.83 -6.93
N ALA A 73 1.08 -8.04 -7.28
CA ALA A 73 -0.19 -8.60 -6.81
C ALA A 73 -0.24 -8.78 -5.28
N ALA A 74 0.87 -9.17 -4.64
CA ALA A 74 0.87 -9.29 -3.18
C ALA A 74 0.87 -7.96 -2.45
N VAL A 75 1.65 -6.98 -2.92
CA VAL A 75 1.59 -5.63 -2.34
C VAL A 75 0.16 -5.10 -2.46
N LEU A 76 -0.47 -5.27 -3.64
CA LEU A 76 -1.86 -4.88 -3.85
C LEU A 76 -2.81 -5.58 -2.87
N HIS A 77 -2.67 -6.90 -2.69
CA HIS A 77 -3.50 -7.65 -1.76
C HIS A 77 -3.35 -7.13 -0.33
N ARG A 78 -2.12 -6.85 0.13
CA ARG A 78 -1.86 -6.30 1.47
C ARG A 78 -2.39 -4.88 1.63
N VAL A 79 -2.29 -4.04 0.60
CA VAL A 79 -2.91 -2.72 0.58
C VAL A 79 -4.42 -2.86 0.82
N LEU A 80 -5.11 -3.66 0.01
CA LEU A 80 -6.56 -3.87 0.09
C LEU A 80 -6.99 -4.45 1.45
N ALA A 81 -6.23 -5.40 2.00
CA ALA A 81 -6.49 -5.97 3.32
C ALA A 81 -6.36 -4.95 4.46
N ASN A 82 -5.49 -3.94 4.31
CA ASN A 82 -5.23 -2.94 5.33
C ASN A 82 -6.02 -1.63 5.15
N VAL A 83 -6.67 -1.37 4.01
CA VAL A 83 -7.49 -0.14 3.79
C VAL A 83 -8.48 0.08 4.93
N GLY A 84 -9.23 -0.95 5.33
CA GLY A 84 -10.23 -0.83 6.39
C GLY A 84 -9.63 -0.45 7.74
N LYS A 85 -8.42 -0.95 8.04
CA LYS A 85 -7.67 -0.59 9.26
C LYS A 85 -7.13 0.85 9.15
N ALA A 86 -6.61 1.21 7.98
CA ALA A 86 -6.07 2.54 7.70
C ALA A 86 -7.12 3.66 7.72
N LEU A 87 -8.37 3.35 7.38
CA LEU A 87 -9.49 4.30 7.54
C LEU A 87 -9.85 4.50 9.02
N ARG A 88 -9.85 3.43 9.82
CA ARG A 88 -10.21 3.48 11.25
C ARG A 88 -9.17 4.18 12.11
N ASN A 89 -7.89 4.07 11.76
CA ASN A 89 -6.80 4.69 12.51
C ASN A 89 -6.41 6.08 11.96
N GLY A 90 -7.08 6.57 10.91
CA GLY A 90 -6.81 7.88 10.30
C GLY A 90 -5.54 7.95 9.44
N THR A 91 -4.84 6.85 9.20
CA THR A 91 -3.68 6.81 8.28
C THR A 91 -4.09 7.13 6.85
N LEU A 92 -5.26 6.66 6.43
CA LEU A 92 -5.83 6.99 5.12
C LEU A 92 -6.79 8.18 5.28
N PRO A 93 -6.58 9.29 4.56
CA PRO A 93 -7.48 10.44 4.65
C PRO A 93 -8.94 10.07 4.29
N SER A 94 -9.91 10.73 4.92
CA SER A 94 -11.34 10.49 4.66
C SER A 94 -11.76 10.90 3.23
N ALA A 95 -11.04 11.83 2.59
CA ALA A 95 -11.23 12.24 1.21
C ALA A 95 -10.17 11.58 0.32
N THR A 96 -10.27 10.28 0.14
CA THR A 96 -9.37 9.48 -0.70
C THR A 96 -10.16 8.76 -1.79
N TRP A 97 -9.45 8.05 -2.65
CA TRP A 97 -10.06 7.22 -3.69
C TRP A 97 -11.00 6.13 -3.18
N ALA A 98 -10.76 5.63 -1.97
CA ALA A 98 -11.65 4.68 -1.32
C ALA A 98 -13.04 5.31 -1.10
N SER A 99 -13.07 6.59 -0.74
CA SER A 99 -14.31 7.38 -0.60
C SER A 99 -14.87 7.84 -1.94
N ALA A 100 -14.01 8.14 -2.92
CA ALA A 100 -14.44 8.52 -4.28
C ALA A 100 -15.23 7.39 -4.97
N ARG A 101 -14.88 6.11 -4.75
CA ARG A 101 -15.65 4.97 -5.25
C ARG A 101 -17.11 4.95 -4.77
N ARG A 102 -17.42 5.53 -3.60
CA ARG A 102 -18.80 5.66 -3.14
C ARG A 102 -19.59 6.73 -3.90
N HIS A 103 -18.94 7.78 -4.40
CA HIS A 103 -19.59 8.83 -5.20
C HIS A 103 -19.82 8.39 -6.65
N SER A 104 -18.88 7.67 -7.27
CA SER A 104 -19.02 7.24 -8.68
C SER A 104 -20.13 6.21 -8.91
N GLN A 105 -20.59 5.49 -7.88
CA GLN A 105 -21.68 4.52 -8.02
C GLN A 105 -23.08 5.17 -7.94
N THR A 106 -23.21 6.33 -7.28
CA THR A 106 -24.48 7.08 -7.20
C THR A 106 -24.83 7.78 -8.52
N GLU A 107 -23.86 8.19 -9.33
CA GLU A 107 -24.15 8.86 -10.62
C GLU A 107 -24.52 7.89 -11.76
N ARG A 108 -24.38 6.57 -11.58
CA ARG A 108 -24.76 5.58 -12.61
C ARG A 108 -26.17 5.01 -12.47
N ILE A 109 -26.90 5.33 -11.39
CA ILE A 109 -28.25 4.79 -11.12
C ILE A 109 -29.36 5.79 -11.45
N ALA A 110 -29.03 7.05 -11.76
CA ALA A 110 -30.00 8.01 -12.29
C ALA A 110 -29.85 8.13 -13.82
N VAL A 111 -30.49 7.23 -14.56
CA VAL A 111 -30.97 7.52 -15.91
C VAL A 111 -32.33 8.18 -15.73
N PRO A 112 -32.48 9.50 -15.98
CA PRO A 112 -33.80 10.06 -16.18
C PRO A 112 -34.27 9.66 -17.59
N GLY A 113 -35.32 8.84 -17.62
CA GLY A 113 -36.26 8.77 -18.74
C GLY A 113 -37.47 9.63 -18.43
#